data_AF-A0A349L1Q5-F1
#
_entry.id   AF-A0A349L1Q5-F1
#
_cell.length_a   1.000
_cell.length_b   1.000
_cell.length_c   1.000
_cell.angle_alpha   90.00
_cell.angle_beta   90.00
_cell.angle_gamma   90.00
#
_symmetry.space_group_name_H-M   'P 1'
#
loop_
_entity.id
_entity.type
_entity.pdbx_description
1 polymer ?
#
loop_
_entity_poly.entity_id
_entity_poly.type
_entity_poly.pdbx_seq_one_letter_code
_entity_poly.pdbx_strand_id
1 'polypeptide(L)'
;MGGLLAAGAFMWYNASPMPVPACDAPEITALVTHLFSSATIDAAAAVYPPPASAQMPPIPCEVKEVGFARTARVRACTGVADIQGKKTVFAFTVGAPPGEPGGMGIMGADPVLVRARFGNFDANGDFANQAQPIGRDNLNKAFRAGVAALSEGNTDAHPGHPSTLQTQLMAERLRDIAQLEPLAPCREPQAGLHYSCRLLVEDNEHLMAATGHGFIMLEDDFTFERDAAGKDWRVSAEFPKQYSGAVVKGRLAKLSGQAAPDDTAPKK
;
A
#
# COMPACT_ATOMS: atom_id res chain seq x y z
N MET A 1 -30.88 -26.63 -44.01
CA MET A 1 -30.37 -25.36 -43.45
C MET A 1 -30.96 -25.20 -42.05
N GLY A 2 -30.11 -24.86 -41.06
CA GLY A 2 -30.55 -24.35 -39.76
C GLY A 2 -30.43 -25.32 -38.59
N GLY A 3 -29.57 -24.99 -37.63
CA GLY A 3 -29.65 -25.53 -36.26
C GLY A 3 -28.32 -25.95 -35.64
N LEU A 4 -27.35 -25.05 -35.48
CA LEU A 4 -26.13 -25.31 -34.69
C LEU A 4 -25.54 -24.00 -34.13
N LEU A 5 -26.32 -23.24 -33.34
CA LEU A 5 -25.82 -22.08 -32.59
C LEU A 5 -26.65 -21.88 -31.31
N ALA A 6 -26.48 -22.74 -30.30
CA ALA A 6 -27.08 -22.48 -28.97
C ALA A 6 -26.33 -23.08 -27.78
N ALA A 7 -25.20 -23.77 -27.97
CA ALA A 7 -24.48 -24.45 -26.87
C ALA A 7 -23.17 -23.76 -26.44
N GLY A 8 -22.86 -22.56 -26.96
CA GLY A 8 -21.60 -21.86 -26.65
C GLY A 8 -21.69 -20.76 -25.58
N ALA A 9 -22.89 -20.21 -25.32
CA ALA A 9 -23.01 -18.99 -24.51
C ALA A 9 -23.10 -19.24 -22.99
N PHE A 10 -23.57 -20.41 -22.55
CA PHE A 10 -23.76 -20.70 -21.12
C PHE A 10 -22.46 -21.07 -20.38
N MET A 11 -21.40 -21.47 -21.10
CA MET A 11 -20.14 -21.88 -20.49
C MET A 11 -19.16 -20.71 -20.26
N TRP A 12 -19.40 -19.53 -20.84
CA TRP A 12 -18.55 -18.34 -20.68
C TRP A 12 -18.92 -17.46 -19.48
N TYR A 13 -20.17 -17.51 -19.02
CA TYR A 13 -20.65 -16.69 -17.90
C TYR A 13 -20.04 -17.08 -16.54
N ASN A 14 -19.62 -18.34 -16.37
CA ASN A 14 -18.98 -18.81 -15.12
C ASN A 14 -17.45 -18.72 -15.12
N ALA A 15 -16.82 -18.33 -16.24
CA ALA A 15 -15.36 -18.28 -16.39
C ALA A 15 -14.81 -16.86 -16.47
N SER A 16 -15.67 -15.83 -16.41
CA SER A 16 -15.23 -14.43 -16.45
C SER A 16 -14.98 -13.96 -15.02
N PRO A 17 -13.72 -13.81 -14.57
CA PRO A 17 -13.42 -13.30 -13.24
C PRO A 17 -14.06 -11.92 -13.06
N MET A 18 -14.73 -11.72 -11.91
CA MET A 18 -15.56 -10.52 -11.67
C MET A 18 -14.81 -9.24 -12.02
N PRO A 19 -15.42 -8.34 -12.82
CA PRO A 19 -14.77 -7.10 -13.23
C PRO A 19 -14.42 -6.27 -11.98
N VAL A 20 -13.18 -5.77 -11.93
CA VAL A 20 -12.75 -4.87 -10.86
C VAL A 20 -13.47 -3.53 -11.06
N PRO A 21 -14.32 -3.08 -10.11
CA PRO A 21 -15.11 -1.87 -10.26
C PRO A 21 -14.25 -0.64 -10.57
N ALA A 22 -14.86 0.35 -11.24
CA ALA A 22 -14.24 1.65 -11.44
C ALA A 22 -14.15 2.42 -10.12
N CYS A 23 -13.21 3.37 -10.02
CA CYS A 23 -13.01 4.16 -8.80
C CYS A 23 -14.21 5.04 -8.43
N ASP A 24 -15.00 5.44 -9.43
CA ASP A 24 -16.20 6.26 -9.31
C ASP A 24 -17.50 5.44 -9.30
N ALA A 25 -17.39 4.10 -9.27
CA ALA A 25 -18.56 3.23 -9.20
C ALA A 25 -19.38 3.51 -7.91
N PRO A 26 -20.72 3.51 -7.97
CA PRO A 26 -21.57 3.84 -6.81
C PRO A 26 -21.28 3.00 -5.57
N GLU A 27 -20.97 1.71 -5.74
CA GLU A 27 -20.61 0.81 -4.66
C GLU A 27 -19.28 1.18 -3.98
N ILE A 28 -18.29 1.63 -4.76
CA ILE A 28 -16.99 2.07 -4.25
C ILE A 28 -17.12 3.40 -3.50
N THR A 29 -17.85 4.35 -4.09
CA THR A 29 -18.07 5.65 -3.46
C THR A 29 -18.88 5.53 -2.16
N ALA A 30 -19.90 4.67 -2.13
CA ALA A 30 -20.66 4.37 -0.91
C ALA A 30 -19.77 3.72 0.17
N LEU A 31 -18.93 2.74 -0.20
CA LEU A 31 -18.04 2.07 0.73
C LEU A 31 -16.96 3.01 1.29
N VAL A 32 -16.34 3.84 0.44
CA VAL A 32 -15.35 4.84 0.88
C VAL A 32 -16.00 5.88 1.79
N THR A 33 -17.20 6.36 1.46
CA THR A 33 -17.95 7.30 2.31
C THR A 33 -18.25 6.68 3.68
N HIS A 34 -18.68 5.41 3.70
CA HIS A 34 -18.92 4.68 4.93
C HIS A 34 -17.64 4.56 5.78
N LEU A 35 -16.49 4.23 5.17
CA LEU A 35 -15.20 4.14 5.86
C LEU A 35 -14.77 5.48 6.48
N PHE A 36 -14.97 6.60 5.77
CA PHE A 36 -14.70 7.92 6.35
C PHE A 36 -15.64 8.24 7.51
N SER A 37 -16.93 7.92 7.38
CA SER A 37 -17.91 8.16 8.43
C SER A 37 -17.64 7.34 9.69
N SER A 38 -17.25 6.06 9.56
CA SER A 38 -16.90 5.21 10.70
C SER A 38 -15.64 5.72 11.39
N ALA A 39 -14.60 6.09 10.62
CA ALA A 39 -13.36 6.63 11.18
C ALA A 39 -13.61 7.92 11.98
N THR A 40 -14.51 8.80 11.52
CA THR A 40 -14.87 10.00 12.30
C THR A 40 -15.61 9.68 13.58
N ILE A 41 -16.49 8.67 13.58
CA ILE A 41 -17.23 8.25 14.78
C ILE A 41 -16.26 7.66 15.81
N ASP A 42 -15.34 6.80 15.38
CA ASP A 42 -14.34 6.19 16.26
C ASP A 42 -13.40 7.24 16.87
N ALA A 43 -12.93 8.19 16.05
CA ALA A 43 -12.09 9.30 16.51
C ALA A 43 -12.83 10.22 17.50
N ALA A 44 -14.12 10.49 17.27
CA ALA A 44 -14.95 11.29 18.18
C ALA A 44 -15.22 10.56 19.49
N ALA A 45 -15.40 9.24 19.47
CA ALA A 45 -15.57 8.42 20.67
C ALA A 45 -14.29 8.36 21.52
N ALA A 46 -13.11 8.49 20.90
CA ALA A 46 -11.82 8.51 21.59
C ALA A 46 -11.52 9.84 22.32
N VAL A 47 -12.27 10.92 22.05
CA VAL A 47 -12.04 12.25 22.64
C VAL A 47 -13.29 12.74 23.37
N TYR A 48 -13.18 13.01 24.67
CA TYR A 48 -14.28 13.58 25.46
C TYR A 48 -13.94 14.95 26.06
N PRO A 49 -14.77 15.99 25.85
CA PRO A 49 -15.98 16.00 25.01
C PRO A 49 -15.63 15.97 23.50
N PRO A 50 -16.50 15.42 22.65
CA PRO A 50 -16.25 15.34 21.21
C PRO A 50 -16.17 16.76 20.63
N PRO A 51 -15.17 17.06 19.78
CA PRO A 51 -15.06 18.36 19.14
C PRO A 51 -16.21 18.57 18.14
N ALA A 52 -16.68 19.81 17.98
CA ALA A 52 -17.73 20.16 17.00
C ALA A 52 -17.35 19.80 15.54
N SER A 53 -16.05 19.65 15.26
CA SER A 53 -15.54 19.19 13.96
C SER A 53 -15.81 17.71 13.66
N ALA A 54 -16.27 16.91 14.64
CA ALA A 54 -16.69 15.52 14.44
C ALA A 54 -18.07 15.38 13.76
N GLN A 55 -18.79 16.50 13.54
CA GLN A 55 -20.18 16.50 13.07
C GLN A 55 -20.34 16.56 11.54
N MET A 56 -19.26 16.69 10.77
CA MET A 56 -19.33 16.66 9.31
C MET A 56 -18.53 15.48 8.76
N PRO A 57 -19.19 14.42 8.25
CA PRO A 57 -18.47 13.30 7.66
C PRO A 57 -17.67 13.82 6.46
N PRO A 58 -16.40 13.40 6.27
CA PRO A 58 -15.63 13.75 5.10
C PRO A 58 -16.39 13.28 3.86
N ILE A 59 -16.86 14.20 3.04
CA ILE A 59 -17.50 13.84 1.78
C ILE A 59 -16.38 13.68 0.75
N PRO A 60 -16.19 12.49 0.15
CA PRO A 60 -15.27 12.35 -0.96
C PRO A 60 -15.75 13.27 -2.09
N CYS A 61 -14.96 14.31 -2.42
CA CYS A 61 -15.39 15.30 -3.41
C CYS A 61 -15.30 14.78 -4.83
N GLU A 62 -14.26 13.98 -5.11
CA GLU A 62 -13.95 13.41 -6.42
C GLU A 62 -13.00 12.23 -6.21
N VAL A 63 -13.28 11.08 -6.83
CA VAL A 63 -12.38 9.92 -6.83
C VAL A 63 -11.96 9.64 -8.28
N LYS A 64 -10.65 9.53 -8.50
CA LYS A 64 -10.04 9.29 -9.80
C LYS A 64 -9.21 8.03 -9.78
N GLU A 65 -9.17 7.36 -10.92
CA GLU A 65 -8.24 6.26 -11.15
C GLU A 65 -6.82 6.81 -11.38
N VAL A 66 -5.86 6.21 -10.67
CA VAL A 66 -4.42 6.40 -10.91
C VAL A 66 -3.92 5.40 -11.95
N GLY A 67 -4.41 4.16 -11.86
CA GLY A 67 -4.05 3.11 -12.81
C GLY A 67 -4.68 1.77 -12.50
N PHE A 68 -4.62 0.85 -13.46
CA PHE A 68 -5.11 -0.52 -13.34
C PHE A 68 -4.04 -1.54 -13.74
N ALA A 69 -3.54 -2.28 -12.75
CA ALA A 69 -2.61 -3.38 -12.94
C ALA A 69 -3.38 -4.59 -13.45
N ARG A 70 -3.28 -4.89 -14.75
CA ARG A 70 -4.15 -5.88 -15.41
C ARG A 70 -3.90 -7.30 -14.91
N THR A 71 -2.63 -7.68 -14.80
CA THR A 71 -2.23 -9.02 -14.34
C THR A 71 -2.58 -9.23 -12.88
N ALA A 72 -2.32 -8.24 -12.02
CA ALA A 72 -2.67 -8.30 -10.60
C ALA A 72 -4.18 -8.12 -10.35
N ARG A 73 -4.93 -7.61 -11.33
CA ARG A 73 -6.35 -7.22 -11.21
C ARG A 73 -6.60 -6.29 -10.02
N VAL A 74 -5.75 -5.28 -9.88
CA VAL A 74 -5.88 -4.26 -8.84
C VAL A 74 -5.97 -2.89 -9.50
N ARG A 75 -7.03 -2.15 -9.16
CA ARG A 75 -7.20 -0.75 -9.53
C ARG A 75 -6.77 0.13 -8.38
N ALA A 76 -6.03 1.19 -8.66
CA ALA A 76 -5.68 2.18 -7.66
C ALA A 76 -6.41 3.49 -7.90
N CYS A 77 -6.89 4.06 -6.82
CA CYS A 77 -7.77 5.21 -6.79
C CYS A 77 -7.20 6.26 -5.85
N THR A 78 -7.39 7.53 -6.18
CA THR A 78 -7.11 8.68 -5.32
C THR A 78 -8.32 9.57 -5.23
N GLY A 79 -8.52 10.23 -4.10
CA GLY A 79 -9.54 11.26 -3.97
C GLY A 79 -9.11 12.37 -3.02
N VAL A 80 -9.95 13.38 -2.92
CA VAL A 80 -9.79 14.47 -1.96
C VAL A 80 -10.96 14.45 -0.99
N ALA A 81 -10.64 14.45 0.30
CA ALA A 81 -11.60 14.58 1.38
C ALA A 81 -11.35 15.91 2.10
N ASP A 82 -12.42 16.60 2.48
CA ASP A 82 -12.33 17.71 3.44
C ASP A 82 -12.39 17.13 4.85
N ILE A 83 -11.28 17.25 5.59
CA ILE A 83 -11.17 16.79 6.97
C ILE A 83 -10.88 18.03 7.81
N GLN A 84 -11.88 18.48 8.59
CA GLN A 84 -11.77 19.63 9.48
C GLN A 84 -11.36 20.94 8.77
N GLY A 85 -11.85 21.18 7.55
CA GLY A 85 -11.52 22.36 6.74
C GLY A 85 -10.20 22.23 5.99
N LYS A 86 -9.51 21.09 6.10
CA LYS A 86 -8.28 20.78 5.36
C LYS A 86 -8.57 19.74 4.27
N LYS A 87 -8.31 20.12 3.02
CA LYS A 87 -8.29 19.20 1.90
C LYS A 87 -7.14 18.20 2.07
N THR A 88 -7.49 16.94 2.24
CA THR A 88 -6.55 15.84 2.41
C THR A 88 -6.71 14.87 1.24
N VAL A 89 -5.61 14.60 0.55
CA VAL A 89 -5.57 13.57 -0.50
C VAL A 89 -5.54 12.21 0.19
N PHE A 90 -6.41 11.31 -0.25
CA PHE A 90 -6.41 9.92 0.20
C PHE A 90 -6.26 9.00 -1.00
N ALA A 91 -5.78 7.77 -0.77
CA ALA A 91 -5.68 6.76 -1.81
C ALA A 91 -6.10 5.39 -1.28
N PHE A 92 -6.51 4.54 -2.20
CA PHE A 92 -6.93 3.18 -1.92
C PHE A 92 -6.79 2.31 -3.16
N THR A 93 -6.75 1.01 -2.96
CA THR A 93 -6.81 0.01 -4.02
C THR A 93 -8.11 -0.78 -3.94
N VAL A 94 -8.59 -1.20 -5.11
CA VAL A 94 -9.76 -2.06 -5.30
C VAL A 94 -9.28 -3.31 -6.03
N GLY A 95 -9.56 -4.47 -5.47
CA GLY A 95 -9.19 -5.74 -6.08
C GLY A 95 -9.56 -6.92 -5.21
N ALA A 96 -9.15 -8.11 -5.65
CA ALA A 96 -9.29 -9.31 -4.83
C ALA A 96 -8.38 -9.19 -3.60
N PRO A 97 -8.91 -9.43 -2.38
CA PRO A 97 -8.06 -9.49 -1.20
C PRO A 97 -7.06 -10.64 -1.30
N PRO A 98 -5.90 -10.55 -0.62
CA PRO A 98 -4.99 -11.68 -0.49
C PRO A 98 -5.72 -12.93 0.06
N GLY A 99 -5.58 -14.06 -0.64
CA GLY A 99 -6.22 -15.32 -0.25
C GLY A 99 -7.67 -15.50 -0.71
N GLU A 100 -8.30 -14.49 -1.32
CA GLU A 100 -9.68 -14.56 -1.80
C GLU A 100 -9.80 -14.06 -3.27
N PRO A 101 -9.36 -14.85 -4.26
CA PRO A 101 -9.25 -14.42 -5.67
C PRO A 101 -10.60 -14.11 -6.36
N GLY A 102 -11.73 -14.37 -5.70
CA GLY A 102 -13.07 -14.01 -6.15
C GLY A 102 -13.75 -12.93 -5.28
N GLY A 103 -13.09 -12.46 -4.22
CA GLY A 103 -13.62 -11.42 -3.33
C GLY A 103 -13.42 -10.02 -3.92
N MET A 104 -14.12 -9.04 -3.33
CA MET A 104 -13.86 -7.62 -3.55
C MET A 104 -13.41 -7.01 -2.23
N GLY A 105 -12.23 -6.38 -2.22
CA GLY A 105 -11.69 -5.64 -1.09
C GLY A 105 -11.32 -4.22 -1.48
N ILE A 106 -11.48 -3.30 -0.53
CA ILE A 106 -10.84 -1.98 -0.56
C ILE A 106 -9.75 -1.97 0.49
N MET A 107 -8.53 -1.59 0.09
CA MET A 107 -7.41 -1.39 1.00
C MET A 107 -6.95 0.06 0.90
N GLY A 108 -6.94 0.77 2.04
CA GLY A 108 -6.39 2.12 2.09
C GLY A 108 -4.87 2.11 1.89
N ALA A 109 -4.34 3.14 1.25
CA ALA A 109 -2.92 3.25 0.93
C ALA A 109 -2.45 4.71 0.99
N ASP A 110 -1.16 4.94 1.21
CA ASP A 110 -0.59 6.27 1.07
C ASP A 110 -0.64 6.73 -0.42
N PRO A 111 -1.08 7.97 -0.71
CA PRO A 111 -1.14 8.48 -2.09
C PRO A 111 0.20 8.49 -2.83
N VAL A 112 1.32 8.70 -2.14
CA VAL A 112 2.66 8.69 -2.73
C VAL A 112 3.01 7.27 -3.18
N LEU A 113 2.72 6.26 -2.36
CA LEU A 113 2.92 4.85 -2.71
C LEU A 113 2.04 4.41 -3.88
N VAL A 114 0.76 4.80 -3.87
CA VAL A 114 -0.16 4.50 -4.97
C VAL A 114 0.35 5.10 -6.27
N ARG A 115 0.81 6.36 -6.26
CA ARG A 115 1.37 6.99 -7.45
C ARG A 115 2.66 6.32 -7.91
N ALA A 116 3.55 5.98 -6.98
CA ALA A 116 4.80 5.29 -7.30
C ALA A 116 4.55 3.92 -7.95
N ARG A 117 3.57 3.15 -7.44
CA ARG A 117 3.25 1.81 -7.93
C ARG A 117 2.41 1.80 -9.20
N PHE A 118 1.32 2.57 -9.23
CA PHE A 118 0.28 2.51 -10.27
C PHE A 118 0.34 3.67 -11.27
N GLY A 119 1.25 4.64 -11.08
CA GLY A 119 1.40 5.76 -12.01
C GLY A 119 2.10 5.38 -13.32
N ASN A 120 2.78 4.24 -13.37
CA ASN A 120 3.50 3.76 -14.56
C ASN A 120 3.38 2.23 -14.69
N PHE A 121 3.07 1.77 -15.89
CA PHE A 121 3.02 0.34 -16.25
C PHE A 121 3.96 0.04 -17.41
N ASP A 122 4.39 -1.21 -17.51
CA ASP A 122 5.09 -1.72 -18.68
C ASP A 122 4.12 -2.02 -19.84
N ALA A 123 4.66 -2.51 -20.96
CA ALA A 123 3.88 -2.85 -22.15
C ALA A 123 2.84 -3.96 -21.93
N ASN A 124 3.00 -4.79 -20.89
CA ASN A 124 2.09 -5.87 -20.56
C ASN A 124 0.99 -5.42 -19.58
N GLY A 125 1.07 -4.19 -19.05
CA GLY A 125 0.17 -3.70 -18.02
C GLY A 125 0.55 -4.17 -16.62
N ASP A 126 1.80 -4.61 -16.43
CA ASP A 126 2.41 -4.88 -15.13
C ASP A 126 3.07 -3.62 -14.57
N PHE A 127 3.37 -3.61 -13.26
CA PHE A 127 4.07 -2.50 -12.64
C PHE A 127 5.41 -2.24 -13.33
N ALA A 128 5.71 -0.96 -13.64
CA ALA A 128 6.95 -0.62 -14.34
C ALA A 128 8.21 -1.04 -13.55
N ASN A 129 8.15 -0.98 -12.22
CA ASN A 129 9.26 -1.36 -11.34
C ASN A 129 9.05 -2.75 -10.74
N GLN A 130 9.82 -3.72 -11.25
CA GLN A 130 9.76 -5.12 -10.79
C GLN A 130 10.85 -5.50 -9.78
N ALA A 131 11.63 -4.52 -9.28
CA ALA A 131 12.76 -4.74 -8.37
C ALA A 131 13.77 -5.78 -8.89
N GLN A 132 13.98 -5.85 -10.20
CA GLN A 132 14.94 -6.78 -10.79
C GLN A 132 16.38 -6.47 -10.31
N PRO A 133 17.22 -7.48 -10.06
CA PRO A 133 16.99 -8.93 -10.25
C PRO A 133 16.38 -9.64 -9.03
N ILE A 134 16.12 -8.93 -7.92
CA ILE A 134 15.59 -9.54 -6.70
C ILE A 134 14.16 -10.03 -6.92
N GLY A 135 13.36 -9.23 -7.61
CA GLY A 135 11.92 -9.43 -7.76
C GLY A 135 11.15 -8.83 -6.57
N ARG A 136 9.97 -8.27 -6.84
CA ARG A 136 9.15 -7.55 -5.86
C ARG A 136 8.84 -8.39 -4.61
N ASP A 137 8.41 -9.63 -4.80
CA ASP A 137 7.97 -10.50 -3.71
C ASP A 137 9.13 -10.87 -2.79
N ASN A 138 10.27 -11.23 -3.37
CA ASN A 138 11.49 -11.54 -2.62
C ASN A 138 12.01 -10.31 -1.88
N LEU A 139 12.00 -9.15 -2.52
CA LEU A 139 12.41 -7.89 -1.89
C LEU A 139 11.52 -7.55 -0.70
N ASN A 140 10.20 -7.66 -0.88
CA ASN A 140 9.21 -7.39 0.16
C ASN A 140 9.36 -8.37 1.34
N LYS A 141 9.49 -9.67 1.06
CA LYS A 141 9.76 -10.72 2.06
C LYS A 141 11.06 -10.43 2.83
N ALA A 142 12.16 -10.15 2.12
CA ALA A 142 13.47 -9.92 2.73
C ALA A 142 13.48 -8.67 3.60
N PHE A 143 12.90 -7.56 3.13
CA PHE A 143 12.84 -6.31 3.88
C PHE A 143 12.03 -6.49 5.17
N ARG A 144 10.84 -7.09 5.08
CA ARG A 144 9.98 -7.35 6.24
C ARG A 144 10.65 -8.27 7.26
N ALA A 145 11.34 -9.31 6.81
CA ALA A 145 12.12 -10.18 7.69
C ALA A 145 13.26 -9.40 8.38
N GLY A 146 13.92 -8.49 7.64
CA GLY A 146 14.92 -7.59 8.20
C GLY A 146 14.38 -6.70 9.31
N VAL A 147 13.22 -6.07 9.10
CA VAL A 147 12.55 -5.25 10.13
C VAL A 147 12.14 -6.10 11.34
N ALA A 148 11.52 -7.26 11.11
CA ALA A 148 11.13 -8.17 12.18
C ALA A 148 12.34 -8.57 13.05
N ALA A 149 13.49 -8.84 12.45
CA ALA A 149 14.72 -9.16 13.18
C ALA A 149 15.27 -8.00 14.03
N LEU A 150 14.96 -6.74 13.68
CA LEU A 150 15.26 -5.58 14.55
C LEU A 150 14.30 -5.53 15.75
N SER A 151 13.07 -5.97 15.55
CA SER A 151 11.99 -6.01 16.56
C SER A 151 12.06 -7.25 17.47
N GLU A 152 12.88 -8.27 17.20
CA GLU A 152 13.03 -9.47 18.06
C GLU A 152 13.59 -9.15 19.47
N GLY A 153 14.04 -7.91 19.72
CA GLY A 153 14.31 -7.38 21.06
C GLY A 153 13.09 -6.74 21.77
N ASN A 154 11.94 -6.65 21.10
CA ASN A 154 10.72 -5.97 21.53
C ASN A 154 9.52 -6.89 21.20
N THR A 155 9.27 -7.85 22.09
CA THR A 155 8.19 -8.84 21.95
C THR A 155 6.82 -8.19 22.13
N ASP A 156 6.24 -7.67 21.05
CA ASP A 156 4.80 -7.44 20.95
C ASP A 156 4.26 -8.10 19.68
N ALA A 157 4.42 -9.42 19.61
CA ALA A 157 3.65 -10.25 18.69
C ALA A 157 2.16 -10.12 19.07
N HIS A 158 1.35 -9.48 18.21
CA HIS A 158 -0.10 -9.61 18.28
C HIS A 158 -0.51 -10.95 17.65
N PRO A 159 -0.84 -12.01 18.42
CA PRO A 159 -1.25 -13.29 17.88
C PRO A 159 -2.77 -13.31 17.87
N GLY A 160 -3.36 -12.55 16.95
CA GLY A 160 -4.75 -12.74 16.57
C GLY A 160 -4.76 -13.29 15.16
N HIS A 161 -5.18 -14.54 14.94
CA HIS A 161 -5.55 -14.96 13.60
C HIS A 161 -6.84 -14.21 13.23
N PRO A 162 -6.79 -13.25 12.29
CA PRO A 162 -7.97 -12.50 11.92
C PRO A 162 -9.00 -13.45 11.29
N SER A 163 -10.17 -13.55 11.92
CA SER A 163 -11.24 -14.49 11.53
C SER A 163 -12.13 -13.97 10.41
N THR A 164 -12.06 -12.67 10.08
CA THR A 164 -12.83 -12.05 8.99
C THR A 164 -11.91 -11.33 8.01
N LEU A 165 -12.37 -11.20 6.77
CA LEU A 165 -11.66 -10.53 5.68
C LEU A 165 -11.31 -9.07 6.01
N GLN A 166 -12.23 -8.35 6.64
CA GLN A 166 -11.99 -6.98 7.07
C GLN A 166 -10.91 -6.92 8.15
N THR A 167 -10.89 -7.89 9.09
CA THR A 167 -9.84 -8.00 10.11
C THR A 167 -8.50 -8.39 9.49
N GLN A 168 -8.47 -9.16 8.40
CA GLN A 168 -7.24 -9.50 7.65
C GLN A 168 -6.62 -8.28 6.99
N LEU A 169 -7.42 -7.51 6.25
CA LEU A 169 -6.97 -6.28 5.60
C LEU A 169 -6.49 -5.24 6.63
N MET A 170 -7.17 -5.15 7.77
CA MET A 170 -6.71 -4.31 8.88
C MET A 170 -5.42 -4.86 9.50
N ALA A 171 -5.28 -6.16 9.71
CA ALA A 171 -4.07 -6.77 10.25
C ALA A 171 -2.85 -6.57 9.33
N GLU A 172 -3.02 -6.60 8.00
CA GLU A 172 -1.95 -6.26 7.06
C GLU A 172 -1.51 -4.80 7.19
N ARG A 173 -2.47 -3.89 7.38
CA ARG A 173 -2.20 -2.47 7.61
C ARG A 173 -1.55 -2.18 8.96
N LEU A 174 -1.69 -3.06 9.95
CA LEU A 174 -1.15 -2.87 11.30
C LEU A 174 0.24 -3.47 11.52
N ARG A 175 0.82 -4.13 10.52
CA ARG A 175 2.21 -4.63 10.58
C ARG A 175 3.19 -3.47 10.64
N ASP A 176 4.38 -3.68 11.22
CA ASP A 176 5.47 -2.69 11.28
C ASP A 176 5.65 -1.98 9.94
N ILE A 177 5.71 -2.75 8.85
CA ILE A 177 5.68 -2.21 7.49
C ILE A 177 4.27 -2.37 6.92
N ALA A 178 3.52 -1.29 6.72
CA ALA A 178 2.22 -1.37 6.08
C ALA A 178 2.41 -1.72 4.59
N GLN A 179 3.20 -0.90 3.88
CA GLN A 179 3.42 -1.02 2.45
C GLN A 179 4.87 -0.70 2.07
N LEU A 180 5.31 -1.27 0.95
CA LEU A 180 6.66 -1.09 0.42
C LEU A 180 6.60 -1.07 -1.11
N GLU A 181 7.33 -0.12 -1.72
CA GLU A 181 7.41 0.05 -3.16
C GLU A 181 8.86 0.26 -3.64
N PRO A 182 9.35 -0.56 -4.59
CA PRO A 182 10.59 -0.26 -5.30
C PRO A 182 10.39 0.88 -6.29
N LEU A 183 11.27 1.88 -6.23
CA LEU A 183 11.20 3.06 -7.09
C LEU A 183 11.97 2.90 -8.42
N ALA A 184 12.82 1.88 -8.51
CA ALA A 184 13.62 1.56 -9.70
C ALA A 184 14.05 0.08 -9.66
N PRO A 185 14.61 -0.48 -10.77
CA PRO A 185 15.41 -1.69 -10.71
C PRO A 185 16.54 -1.57 -9.66
N CYS A 186 16.87 -2.68 -9.01
CA CYS A 186 17.95 -2.71 -8.04
C CYS A 186 19.30 -2.57 -8.75
N ARG A 187 20.15 -1.69 -8.24
CA ARG A 187 21.53 -1.53 -8.70
C ARG A 187 22.38 -2.62 -8.07
N GLU A 188 23.43 -3.01 -8.78
CA GLU A 188 24.35 -4.04 -8.33
C GLU A 188 25.72 -3.39 -8.04
N PRO A 189 25.90 -2.71 -6.89
CA PRO A 189 27.16 -2.04 -6.55
C PRO A 189 28.33 -3.02 -6.46
N GLN A 190 28.06 -4.29 -6.15
CA GLN A 190 29.03 -5.37 -6.21
C GLN A 190 28.38 -6.59 -6.88
N ALA A 191 28.83 -6.88 -8.10
CA ALA A 191 28.31 -7.96 -8.93
C ALA A 191 28.21 -9.29 -8.15
N GLY A 192 27.03 -9.90 -8.15
CA GLY A 192 26.68 -11.16 -7.54
C GLY A 192 26.50 -11.13 -6.02
N LEU A 193 26.89 -10.05 -5.34
CA LEU A 193 27.04 -10.03 -3.88
C LEU A 193 26.07 -9.08 -3.20
N HIS A 194 25.98 -7.84 -3.66
CA HIS A 194 25.13 -6.82 -3.05
C HIS A 194 24.28 -6.11 -4.09
N TYR A 195 23.02 -5.90 -3.72
CA TYR A 195 22.01 -5.28 -4.54
C TYR A 195 21.37 -4.12 -3.76
N SER A 196 21.50 -2.91 -4.27
CA SER A 196 20.95 -1.70 -3.67
C SER A 196 19.65 -1.32 -4.37
N CYS A 197 18.56 -1.28 -3.61
CA CYS A 197 17.24 -0.96 -4.12
C CYS A 197 16.76 0.34 -3.47
N ARG A 198 16.35 1.31 -4.30
CA ARG A 198 15.68 2.53 -3.84
C ARG A 198 14.24 2.20 -3.49
N LEU A 199 13.85 2.35 -2.23
CA LEU A 199 12.54 1.96 -1.73
C LEU A 199 11.79 3.16 -1.16
N LEU A 200 10.47 3.15 -1.35
CA LEU A 200 9.51 3.93 -0.59
C LEU A 200 8.75 2.98 0.34
N VAL A 201 8.71 3.29 1.63
CA VAL A 201 8.17 2.39 2.67
C VAL A 201 7.24 3.18 3.58
N GLU A 202 6.05 2.64 3.83
CA GLU A 202 5.12 3.10 4.86
C GLU A 202 5.36 2.25 6.10
N ASP A 203 5.96 2.86 7.12
CA ASP A 203 6.32 2.25 8.40
C ASP A 203 5.35 2.77 9.49
N ASN A 204 4.69 1.83 10.17
CA ASN A 204 3.81 2.13 11.29
C ASN A 204 4.64 2.35 12.56
N GLU A 205 4.58 3.58 13.06
CA GLU A 205 5.16 3.94 14.35
C GLU A 205 4.33 3.34 15.48
N HIS A 206 4.74 2.15 15.97
CA HIS A 206 4.14 1.49 17.14
C HIS A 206 4.01 2.39 18.37
N LEU A 207 4.96 3.32 18.55
CA LEU A 207 4.95 4.28 19.66
C LEU A 207 3.78 5.28 19.59
N MET A 208 3.17 5.47 18.41
CA MET A 208 2.05 6.38 18.17
C MET A 208 0.75 5.66 17.77
N ALA A 209 0.74 4.32 17.80
CA ALA A 209 -0.41 3.48 17.43
C ALA A 209 -1.69 3.83 18.21
N ALA A 210 -1.55 4.35 19.44
CA ALA A 210 -2.65 4.80 20.29
C ALA A 210 -3.48 5.96 19.70
N THR A 211 -2.99 6.66 18.66
CA THR A 211 -3.72 7.75 17.99
C THR A 211 -4.25 7.39 16.60
N GLY A 212 -4.06 6.15 16.13
CA GLY A 212 -4.58 5.69 14.83
C GLY A 212 -3.96 6.35 13.58
N HIS A 213 -2.94 7.21 13.75
CA HIS A 213 -2.33 8.03 12.68
C HIS A 213 -0.79 8.03 12.69
N GLY A 214 -0.17 7.09 13.39
CA GLY A 214 1.28 7.02 13.54
C GLY A 214 1.94 6.22 12.42
N PHE A 215 2.11 6.77 11.22
CA PHE A 215 3.02 6.22 10.21
C PHE A 215 4.06 7.26 9.77
N ILE A 216 5.18 6.78 9.25
CA ILE A 216 6.23 7.59 8.61
C ILE A 216 6.53 7.01 7.23
N MET A 217 6.75 7.91 6.27
CA MET A 217 7.24 7.54 4.95
C MET A 217 8.77 7.52 4.99
N LEU A 218 9.34 6.38 4.61
CA LEU A 218 10.78 6.20 4.48
C LEU A 218 11.12 6.11 2.99
N GLU A 219 12.03 6.96 2.53
CA GLU A 219 12.57 6.85 1.17
C GLU A 219 14.10 6.78 1.20
N ASP A 220 14.65 5.58 1.02
CA ASP A 220 16.10 5.37 1.06
C ASP A 220 16.56 4.20 0.18
N ASP A 221 17.87 4.10 0.00
CA ASP A 221 18.51 2.93 -0.61
C ASP A 221 18.80 1.86 0.44
N PHE A 222 18.30 0.65 0.22
CA PHE A 222 18.52 -0.50 1.09
C PHE A 222 19.30 -1.59 0.37
N THR A 223 20.24 -2.22 1.08
CA THR A 223 21.11 -3.23 0.51
C THR A 223 20.62 -4.63 0.86
N PHE A 224 20.58 -5.48 -0.15
CA PHE A 224 20.20 -6.87 -0.08
C PHE A 224 21.33 -7.76 -0.58
N GLU A 225 21.32 -9.00 -0.13
CA GLU A 225 22.27 -10.03 -0.53
C GLU A 225 21.56 -11.39 -0.55
N ARG A 226 22.19 -12.36 -1.22
CA ARG A 226 21.73 -13.74 -1.11
C ARG A 226 22.12 -14.30 0.26
N ASP A 227 21.32 -15.22 0.76
CA ASP A 227 21.66 -16.00 1.93
C ASP A 227 22.91 -16.87 1.68
N ALA A 228 23.45 -17.48 2.73
CA ALA A 228 24.66 -18.31 2.62
C ALA A 228 24.47 -19.51 1.67
N ALA A 229 23.24 -19.98 1.48
CA ALA A 229 22.91 -21.07 0.56
C ALA A 229 22.71 -20.59 -0.89
N GLY A 230 22.69 -19.27 -1.15
CA GLY A 230 22.43 -18.66 -2.45
C GLY A 230 20.97 -18.73 -2.92
N LYS A 231 20.06 -19.24 -2.07
CA LYS A 231 18.67 -19.59 -2.42
C LYS A 231 17.68 -18.49 -2.09
N ASP A 232 17.83 -17.88 -0.92
CA ASP A 232 16.92 -16.85 -0.42
C ASP A 232 17.58 -15.46 -0.45
N TRP A 233 16.73 -14.43 -0.42
CA TRP A 233 17.15 -13.04 -0.31
C TRP A 233 17.04 -12.57 1.14
N ARG A 234 18.02 -11.79 1.58
CA ARG A 234 18.01 -11.13 2.89
C ARG A 234 18.55 -9.71 2.76
N VAL A 235 18.22 -8.88 3.75
CA VAL A 235 18.89 -7.59 3.92
C VAL A 235 20.35 -7.81 4.34
N SER A 236 21.23 -6.86 3.99
CA SER A 236 22.65 -6.96 4.34
C SER A 236 22.92 -6.63 5.82
N ALA A 237 24.16 -6.83 6.26
CA ALA A 237 24.61 -6.45 7.60
C ALA A 237 24.47 -4.94 7.90
N GLU A 238 24.42 -4.09 6.88
CA GLU A 238 24.26 -2.63 7.04
C GLU A 238 22.81 -2.21 7.29
N PHE A 239 21.85 -3.13 7.15
CA PHE A 239 20.43 -2.84 7.24
C PHE A 239 20.00 -2.10 8.52
N PRO A 240 20.45 -2.46 9.74
CA PRO A 240 20.05 -1.73 10.95
C PRO A 240 20.40 -0.24 10.89
N LYS A 241 21.56 0.09 10.32
CA LYS A 241 22.02 1.47 10.15
C LYS A 241 21.26 2.19 9.04
N GLN A 242 21.01 1.53 7.90
CA GLN A 242 20.23 2.08 6.80
C GLN A 242 18.80 2.39 7.25
N TYR A 243 18.15 1.44 7.94
CA TYR A 243 16.78 1.57 8.42
C TYR A 243 16.63 2.66 9.48
N SER A 244 17.48 2.68 10.51
CA SER A 244 17.46 3.76 11.51
C SER A 244 17.71 5.14 10.90
N GLY A 245 18.64 5.24 9.94
CA GLY A 245 18.87 6.47 9.17
C GLY A 245 17.63 6.94 8.40
N ALA A 246 16.94 6.01 7.72
CA ALA A 246 15.72 6.30 6.99
C ALA A 246 14.59 6.75 7.93
N VAL A 247 14.41 6.10 9.09
CA VAL A 247 13.44 6.48 10.13
C VAL A 247 13.68 7.90 10.64
N VAL A 248 14.94 8.25 10.93
CA VAL A 248 15.28 9.62 11.37
C VAL A 248 14.95 10.64 10.28
N LYS A 249 15.32 10.37 9.02
CA LYS A 249 14.98 11.24 7.88
C LYS A 249 13.47 11.41 7.72
N GLY A 250 12.71 10.31 7.78
CA GLY A 250 11.25 10.32 7.64
C GLY A 250 10.57 11.13 8.74
N ARG A 251 11.02 10.98 10.00
CA ARG A 251 10.52 11.79 11.13
C ARG A 251 10.82 13.27 10.96
N LEU A 252 12.03 13.63 10.54
CA LEU A 252 12.39 15.02 10.27
C LEU A 252 11.53 15.63 9.15
N ALA A 253 11.29 14.89 8.07
CA ALA A 253 10.41 15.33 6.97
C ALA A 253 8.96 15.55 7.44
N LYS A 254 8.44 14.64 8.27
CA LYS A 254 7.11 14.76 8.88
C LYS A 254 6.99 16.00 9.77
N LEU A 255 8.03 16.30 10.57
CA LEU A 255 8.07 17.48 11.44
C LEU A 255 8.23 18.80 10.68
N SER A 256 8.96 18.80 9.55
CA SER A 256 9.15 19.99 8.72
C SER A 256 7.95 20.31 7.83
N GLY A 257 6.94 19.44 7.80
CA GLY A 257 5.77 19.58 6.90
C GLY A 257 6.10 19.36 5.42
N GLN A 258 7.30 18.84 5.12
CA GLN A 258 7.67 18.44 3.77
C GLN A 258 7.08 17.05 3.49
N ALA A 259 5.93 17.04 2.82
CA ALA A 259 5.57 15.89 2.00
C ALA A 259 6.66 15.71 0.92
N ALA A 260 6.92 14.46 0.52
CA ALA A 260 7.82 14.08 -0.55
C ALA A 260 7.63 14.95 -1.83
N PRO A 261 8.68 15.17 -2.64
CA PRO A 261 8.72 16.23 -3.65
C PRO A 261 7.55 16.18 -4.63
N ASP A 262 6.79 17.28 -4.64
CA ASP A 262 5.77 17.61 -5.62
C ASP A 262 6.46 18.18 -6.87
N ASP A 263 6.87 17.31 -7.79
CA ASP A 263 7.26 17.72 -9.15
C ASP A 263 6.00 17.98 -9.99
N THR A 264 5.20 18.96 -9.58
CA THR A 264 4.22 19.65 -10.44
C THR A 264 4.78 20.98 -10.92
N ALA A 265 5.89 20.94 -11.65
CA ALA A 265 6.28 22.03 -12.54
C ALA A 265 6.13 21.55 -13.99
N PRO A 266 5.21 22.12 -14.80
CA PRO A 266 5.25 21.91 -16.23
C PRO A 266 6.56 22.50 -16.77
N LYS A 267 7.38 21.68 -17.42
CA LYS A 267 8.47 22.18 -18.26
C LYS A 267 7.84 23.08 -19.33
N LYS A 268 8.17 24.37 -19.28
CA LYS A 268 7.95 25.30 -20.40
C LYS A 268 8.91 24.99 -21.53
#